data_AF-A0A412FII6-F1
#
_entry.id   AF-A0A412FII6-F1
#
_cell.length_a   1.000
_cell.length_b   1.000
_cell.length_c   1.000
_cell.angle_alpha   90.00
_cell.angle_beta   90.00
_cell.angle_gamma   90.00
#
_symmetry.space_group_name_H-M   'P 1'
#
loop_
_entity.id
_entity.type
_entity.pdbx_description
1 polymer ?
#
loop_
_entity_poly.entity_id
_entity_poly.type
_entity_poly.pdbx_seq_one_letter_code
_entity_poly.pdbx_strand_id
1 'polypeptide(L)'
;MKPLQYYKKQIFIMGCLGMFPMLVFAQETLSSANGLHGDYSGSRVERSADGDKLDIEFSIGLVEKLKSQQMMYISPRFVSVDGKKSVELEPVCISGRRRYKVVKRRKTLHNVKSDQLGYGEVHSVKELKETPLTFKSSFPFESWMADGHLVVDEKLYGCAECGMSKNDGIALQAGIPLFGAKDYAYDFIEPEKVLVKCYKDSFDCKVTFPVAQHDLRKTFADNRQELAGLGQFVSENLLIKGAELKDVYIKGYASPEGDFNYNKSLAQRRTQTLSNYISSQYPALKKAPVYRTEGVGEDWEGLKAAVSGSTLSNKDKILFIIEHNSNDTERESAIRELDNDKTYHILLEEFYPALRRTTFSLSFDVRPYTSEELPGVFETKPECLSLYEMYQLAGLYASRGENPLPVYKRAYEQFPGDIVAVLNYANALLKYGKDADGALQVLEVVREDSRVLFPMAIAYDMKGDWRKAEKLLEEAAARGCNRAKAFKAIRVNE
;
A
#
# COMPACT_ATOMS: atom_id res chain seq x y z
N MET A 1 -52.55 18.24 -49.64
CA MET A 1 -53.30 19.40 -49.11
C MET A 1 -54.44 18.91 -48.23
N LYS A 2 -54.50 19.41 -46.98
CA LYS A 2 -55.53 19.25 -45.92
C LYS A 2 -55.68 17.85 -45.27
N PRO A 3 -56.21 17.74 -44.03
CA PRO A 3 -55.89 18.49 -42.80
C PRO A 3 -55.81 17.61 -41.52
N LEU A 4 -55.53 18.26 -40.37
CA LEU A 4 -55.50 17.75 -38.98
C LEU A 4 -56.71 16.87 -38.56
N GLN A 5 -56.46 15.86 -37.72
CA GLN A 5 -57.33 15.50 -36.58
C GLN A 5 -56.55 14.94 -35.37
N TYR A 6 -56.97 15.44 -34.20
CA TYR A 6 -56.59 15.11 -32.82
C TYR A 6 -56.68 13.62 -32.47
N TYR A 7 -55.78 13.11 -31.62
CA TYR A 7 -56.13 12.04 -30.66
C TYR A 7 -55.44 12.20 -29.29
N LYS A 8 -56.23 11.86 -28.28
CA LYS A 8 -56.12 12.14 -26.84
C LYS A 8 -54.95 11.45 -26.13
N LYS A 9 -54.42 12.14 -25.12
CA LYS A 9 -53.62 11.62 -24.01
C LYS A 9 -54.35 10.45 -23.31
N GLN A 10 -53.65 9.33 -23.13
CA GLN A 10 -53.85 8.44 -22.00
C GLN A 10 -52.49 8.16 -21.36
N ILE A 11 -52.36 8.64 -20.12
CA ILE A 11 -51.25 8.38 -19.22
C ILE A 11 -51.52 7.02 -18.58
N PHE A 12 -50.66 6.04 -18.82
CA PHE A 12 -50.67 4.76 -18.12
C PHE A 12 -49.63 4.83 -17.00
N ILE A 13 -50.09 5.11 -15.77
CA ILE A 13 -49.29 4.93 -14.56
C ILE A 13 -49.29 3.43 -14.26
N MET A 14 -48.22 2.74 -14.63
CA MET A 14 -47.98 1.38 -14.19
C MET A 14 -47.17 1.46 -12.89
N GLY A 15 -47.86 1.31 -11.77
CA GLY A 15 -47.23 1.19 -10.45
C GLY A 15 -46.43 -0.12 -10.38
N CYS A 16 -45.12 -0.02 -10.50
CA CYS A 16 -44.22 -1.11 -10.11
C CYS A 16 -44.19 -1.15 -8.57
N LEU A 17 -44.93 -2.08 -7.99
CA LEU A 17 -44.68 -2.59 -6.65
C LEU A 17 -43.25 -3.14 -6.64
N GLY A 18 -42.32 -2.40 -6.03
CA GLY A 18 -40.96 -2.84 -5.79
C GLY A 18 -40.97 -4.03 -4.83
N MET A 19 -40.95 -5.23 -5.38
CA MET A 19 -40.47 -6.41 -4.67
C MET A 19 -38.96 -6.26 -4.52
N PHE A 20 -38.50 -5.80 -3.37
CA PHE A 20 -37.08 -5.91 -3.00
C PHE A 20 -36.75 -7.40 -2.88
N PRO A 21 -35.80 -7.94 -3.66
CA PRO A 21 -35.32 -9.29 -3.45
C PRO A 21 -34.56 -9.33 -2.12
N MET A 22 -35.07 -10.10 -1.15
CA MET A 22 -34.29 -10.50 0.02
C MET A 22 -33.25 -11.50 -0.49
N LEU A 23 -31.97 -11.10 -0.43
CA LEU A 23 -30.83 -11.96 -0.75
C LEU A 23 -30.70 -13.00 0.36
N VAL A 24 -30.75 -14.27 0.00
CA VAL A 24 -30.66 -15.40 0.94
C VAL A 24 -29.36 -16.11 0.65
N PHE A 25 -28.30 -15.74 1.35
CA PHE A 25 -27.05 -16.49 1.33
C PHE A 25 -27.33 -17.97 1.62
N ALA A 26 -26.68 -18.88 0.91
CA ALA A 26 -26.76 -20.31 1.15
C ALA A 26 -26.12 -20.64 2.51
N GLN A 27 -26.91 -20.56 3.58
CA GLN A 27 -26.47 -20.95 4.92
C GLN A 27 -26.64 -22.45 5.08
N GLU A 28 -25.57 -23.12 5.49
CA GLU A 28 -25.65 -24.54 5.82
C GLU A 28 -26.43 -24.72 7.12
N THR A 29 -27.67 -25.16 6.93
CA THR A 29 -28.48 -25.71 8.01
C THR A 29 -27.99 -27.13 8.25
N LEU A 30 -27.26 -27.32 9.35
CA LEU A 30 -26.83 -28.65 9.78
C LEU A 30 -28.09 -29.40 10.26
N SER A 31 -28.66 -30.24 9.39
CA SER A 31 -29.84 -31.04 9.73
C SER A 31 -29.51 -31.94 10.92
N SER A 32 -30.20 -31.75 12.05
CA SER A 32 -30.42 -32.61 13.22
C SER A 32 -29.50 -33.82 13.48
N ALA A 33 -28.20 -33.75 13.23
CA ALA A 33 -27.29 -34.89 13.42
C ALA A 33 -26.82 -35.02 14.89
N ASN A 34 -27.15 -34.07 15.76
CA ASN A 34 -26.66 -34.02 17.13
C ASN A 34 -27.81 -33.88 18.15
N GLY A 35 -28.63 -34.91 18.35
CA GLY A 35 -29.44 -35.09 19.59
C GLY A 35 -30.42 -33.98 20.04
N LEU A 36 -30.60 -32.90 19.28
CA LEU A 36 -31.51 -31.80 19.57
C LEU A 36 -32.97 -32.22 19.35
N HIS A 37 -33.86 -31.79 20.24
CA HIS A 37 -35.29 -32.06 20.18
C HIS A 37 -36.04 -31.04 19.31
N GLY A 38 -35.53 -29.81 19.20
CA GLY A 38 -36.08 -28.74 18.36
C GLY A 38 -35.60 -28.80 16.91
N ASP A 39 -36.44 -28.29 16.00
CA ASP A 39 -36.02 -28.06 14.60
C ASP A 39 -35.60 -26.60 14.47
N TYR A 40 -34.34 -26.34 14.13
CA TYR A 40 -33.83 -24.98 13.97
C TYR A 40 -33.52 -24.60 12.52
N SER A 41 -33.88 -25.47 11.56
CA SER A 41 -33.56 -25.30 10.14
C SER A 41 -34.17 -24.05 9.50
N GLY A 42 -35.20 -23.45 10.11
CA GLY A 42 -35.75 -22.17 9.68
C GLY A 42 -34.94 -20.94 10.13
N SER A 43 -33.91 -21.12 10.95
CA SER A 43 -33.12 -20.00 11.49
C SER A 43 -32.23 -19.39 10.42
N ARG A 44 -32.06 -18.06 10.48
CA ARG A 44 -31.27 -17.29 9.53
C ARG A 44 -30.43 -16.25 10.26
N VAL A 45 -29.28 -15.93 9.69
CA VAL A 45 -28.38 -14.89 10.19
C VAL A 45 -27.97 -14.03 9.00
N GLU A 46 -28.24 -12.74 9.05
CA GLU A 46 -27.92 -11.84 7.95
C GLU A 46 -27.23 -10.60 8.49
N ARG A 47 -26.43 -9.96 7.64
CA ARG A 47 -25.87 -8.65 7.94
C ARG A 47 -26.83 -7.60 7.37
N SER A 48 -27.12 -6.57 8.15
CA SER A 48 -28.01 -5.48 7.73
C SER A 48 -27.51 -4.81 6.44
N ALA A 49 -28.40 -4.16 5.70
CA ALA A 49 -28.07 -3.52 4.42
C ALA A 49 -27.02 -2.40 4.56
N ASP A 50 -26.97 -1.73 5.71
CA ASP A 50 -25.93 -0.73 6.05
C ASP A 50 -24.61 -1.37 6.53
N GLY A 51 -24.60 -2.68 6.78
CA GLY A 51 -23.44 -3.44 7.25
C GLY A 51 -23.16 -3.33 8.75
N ASP A 52 -23.92 -2.55 9.51
CA ASP A 52 -23.56 -2.22 10.89
C ASP A 52 -24.14 -3.18 11.94
N LYS A 53 -25.08 -4.04 11.54
CA LYS A 53 -25.77 -4.97 12.44
C LYS A 53 -25.78 -6.40 11.90
N LEU A 54 -25.79 -7.33 12.85
CA LEU A 54 -26.10 -8.73 12.65
C LEU A 54 -27.56 -8.94 13.05
N ASP A 55 -28.40 -9.27 12.08
CA ASP A 55 -29.80 -9.61 12.30
C ASP A 55 -29.93 -11.14 12.35
N ILE A 56 -30.44 -11.66 13.46
CA ILE A 56 -30.65 -13.09 13.67
C ILE A 56 -32.14 -13.36 13.75
N GLU A 57 -32.64 -14.16 12.82
CA GLU A 57 -33.98 -14.71 12.83
C GLU A 57 -33.90 -16.14 13.37
N PHE A 58 -34.17 -16.33 14.66
CA PHE A 58 -34.14 -17.65 15.30
C PHE A 58 -35.50 -18.33 15.15
N SER A 59 -35.52 -19.46 14.45
CA SER A 59 -36.75 -20.24 14.21
C SER A 59 -36.72 -21.55 14.97
N ILE A 60 -37.84 -21.87 15.61
CA ILE A 60 -38.03 -23.10 16.37
C ILE A 60 -39.23 -23.83 15.78
N GLY A 61 -39.00 -25.00 15.19
CA GLY A 61 -39.97 -25.99 14.77
C GLY A 61 -39.92 -27.25 15.67
N LEU A 62 -40.65 -28.29 15.28
CA LEU A 62 -40.82 -29.50 16.10
C LEU A 62 -40.25 -30.74 15.40
N VAL A 63 -39.16 -31.32 15.93
CA VAL A 63 -38.65 -32.64 15.48
C VAL A 63 -39.26 -33.78 16.32
N GLU A 64 -39.26 -33.67 17.66
CA GLU A 64 -39.82 -34.69 18.56
C GLU A 64 -41.05 -34.22 19.37
N LYS A 65 -41.95 -35.16 19.68
CA LYS A 65 -43.16 -34.87 20.49
C LYS A 65 -42.81 -34.64 21.96
N LEU A 66 -42.63 -33.38 22.35
CA LEU A 66 -42.61 -32.96 23.76
C LEU A 66 -43.83 -33.51 24.51
N LYS A 67 -43.62 -34.26 25.61
CA LYS A 67 -44.72 -34.89 26.36
C LYS A 67 -45.57 -33.81 27.05
N SER A 68 -46.85 -34.12 27.30
CA SER A 68 -47.81 -33.13 27.81
C SER A 68 -47.46 -32.44 29.14
N GLN A 69 -46.59 -33.05 29.94
CA GLN A 69 -46.16 -32.55 31.26
C GLN A 69 -44.70 -32.07 31.29
N GLN A 70 -43.99 -32.07 30.16
CA GLN A 70 -42.59 -31.64 30.06
C GLN A 70 -42.47 -30.14 29.73
N MET A 71 -41.32 -29.57 30.08
CA MET A 71 -40.87 -28.24 29.66
C MET A 71 -39.52 -28.37 28.97
N MET A 72 -39.28 -27.59 27.93
CA MET A 72 -37.99 -27.47 27.27
C MET A 72 -37.56 -26.00 27.29
N TYR A 73 -36.35 -25.74 27.78
CA TYR A 73 -35.73 -24.42 27.76
C TYR A 73 -34.66 -24.43 26.70
N ILE A 74 -34.71 -23.42 25.84
CA ILE A 74 -33.86 -23.28 24.67
C ILE A 74 -33.10 -21.99 24.90
N SER A 75 -31.78 -22.07 25.06
CA SER A 75 -30.89 -20.92 25.27
C SER A 75 -30.01 -20.73 24.03
N PRO A 76 -30.46 -19.92 23.05
CA PRO A 76 -29.69 -19.64 21.84
C PRO A 76 -28.55 -18.65 22.12
N ARG A 77 -27.38 -18.92 21.53
CA ARG A 77 -26.22 -18.03 21.56
C ARG A 77 -25.52 -18.04 20.21
N PHE A 78 -25.10 -16.89 19.74
CA PHE A 78 -24.28 -16.79 18.54
C PHE A 78 -22.81 -16.68 18.96
N VAL A 79 -21.96 -17.57 18.43
CA VAL A 79 -20.63 -17.85 18.98
C VAL A 79 -19.57 -17.75 17.87
N SER A 80 -18.39 -17.23 18.21
CA SER A 80 -17.22 -17.23 17.33
C SER A 80 -16.72 -18.65 17.05
N VAL A 81 -16.02 -18.86 15.92
CA VAL A 81 -15.44 -20.16 15.54
C VAL A 81 -14.57 -20.76 16.66
N ASP A 82 -13.82 -19.94 17.39
CA ASP A 82 -12.95 -20.36 18.49
C ASP A 82 -13.65 -20.45 19.85
N GLY A 83 -14.96 -20.15 19.92
CA GLY A 83 -15.76 -20.22 21.14
C GLY A 83 -15.52 -19.10 22.17
N LYS A 84 -14.64 -18.12 21.89
CA LYS A 84 -14.24 -17.12 22.89
C LYS A 84 -15.15 -15.90 22.97
N LYS A 85 -15.85 -15.58 21.88
CA LYS A 85 -16.80 -14.47 21.82
C LYS A 85 -18.19 -15.00 21.57
N SER A 86 -19.18 -14.41 22.22
CA SER A 86 -20.57 -14.77 21.99
C SER A 86 -21.50 -13.62 22.30
N VAL A 87 -22.65 -13.60 21.64
CA VAL A 87 -23.81 -12.81 22.04
C VAL A 87 -24.96 -13.74 22.41
N GLU A 88 -25.65 -13.42 23.49
CA GLU A 88 -26.79 -14.22 23.96
C GLU A 88 -28.09 -13.68 23.34
N LEU A 89 -28.92 -14.60 22.87
CA LEU A 89 -30.27 -14.31 22.42
C LEU A 89 -31.25 -14.60 23.56
N GLU A 90 -32.47 -14.05 23.48
CA GLU A 90 -33.49 -14.29 24.50
C GLU A 90 -33.82 -15.79 24.61
N PRO A 91 -33.74 -16.40 25.81
CA PRO A 91 -34.12 -17.79 26.00
C PRO A 91 -35.61 -18.02 25.79
N VAL A 92 -35.94 -19.13 25.13
CA VAL A 92 -37.33 -19.50 24.79
C VAL A 92 -37.73 -20.75 25.57
N CYS A 93 -38.96 -20.77 26.09
CA CYS A 93 -39.47 -21.90 26.86
C CYS A 93 -40.69 -22.54 26.19
N ILE A 94 -40.58 -23.80 25.80
CA ILE A 94 -41.67 -24.57 25.19
C ILE A 94 -42.27 -25.53 26.21
N SER A 95 -43.58 -25.48 26.37
CA SER A 95 -44.33 -26.25 27.36
C SER A 95 -45.28 -27.26 26.75
N GLY A 96 -45.29 -28.48 27.30
CA GLY A 96 -46.30 -29.49 27.02
C GLY A 96 -47.70 -29.01 27.43
N ARG A 97 -48.74 -29.49 26.73
CA ARG A 97 -50.12 -29.01 26.86
C ARG A 97 -50.69 -28.93 28.29
N ARG A 98 -50.42 -29.93 29.14
CA ARG A 98 -50.92 -29.96 30.54
C ARG A 98 -50.08 -29.05 31.42
N ARG A 99 -48.75 -29.10 31.28
CA ARG A 99 -47.83 -28.23 32.03
C ARG A 99 -48.06 -26.75 31.72
N TYR A 100 -48.32 -26.42 30.46
CA TYR A 100 -48.65 -25.05 30.03
C TYR A 100 -49.87 -24.50 30.76
N LYS A 101 -50.95 -25.29 30.89
CA LYS A 101 -52.15 -24.90 31.64
C LYS A 101 -51.84 -24.68 33.13
N VAL A 102 -50.96 -25.50 33.72
CA VAL A 102 -50.51 -25.34 35.11
C VAL A 102 -49.72 -24.06 35.29
N VAL A 103 -48.74 -23.78 34.41
CA VAL A 103 -47.93 -22.56 34.44
C VAL A 103 -48.81 -21.32 34.27
N LYS A 104 -49.70 -21.32 33.26
CA LYS A 104 -50.65 -20.22 33.03
C LYS A 104 -51.55 -19.99 34.24
N ARG A 105 -52.12 -21.05 34.83
CA ARG A 105 -52.96 -20.95 36.04
C ARG A 105 -52.19 -20.40 37.24
N ARG A 106 -50.94 -20.81 37.47
CA ARG A 106 -50.09 -20.27 38.55
C ARG A 106 -49.82 -18.79 38.36
N LYS A 107 -49.53 -18.36 37.13
CA LYS A 107 -49.32 -16.94 36.78
C LYS A 107 -50.59 -16.11 37.04
N THR A 108 -51.76 -16.61 36.63
CA THR A 108 -53.06 -15.94 36.85
C THR A 108 -53.46 -15.86 38.32
N LEU A 109 -53.12 -16.85 39.13
CA LEU A 109 -53.44 -16.89 40.56
C LEU A 109 -52.39 -16.19 41.45
N HIS A 110 -51.43 -15.47 40.87
CA HIS A 110 -50.31 -14.82 41.58
C HIS A 110 -49.50 -15.75 42.51
N ASN A 111 -49.54 -17.07 42.27
CA ASN A 111 -48.90 -18.07 43.13
C ASN A 111 -47.49 -18.39 42.63
N VAL A 112 -46.73 -17.34 42.32
CA VAL A 112 -45.40 -17.38 41.73
C VAL A 112 -44.37 -17.17 42.83
N LYS A 113 -43.48 -18.14 43.07
CA LYS A 113 -42.27 -17.91 43.87
C LYS A 113 -41.19 -17.27 42.98
N SER A 114 -40.63 -16.16 43.44
CA SER A 114 -39.72 -15.25 42.71
C SER A 114 -38.42 -15.90 42.23
N ASP A 115 -38.06 -17.04 42.81
CA ASP A 115 -36.83 -17.82 42.62
C ASP A 115 -36.98 -18.94 41.58
N GLN A 116 -38.20 -19.22 41.10
CA GLN A 116 -38.44 -20.27 40.11
C GLN A 116 -38.58 -19.75 38.68
N LEU A 117 -38.85 -18.44 38.47
CA LEU A 117 -39.18 -17.89 37.15
C LEU A 117 -38.04 -17.14 36.45
N GLY A 118 -36.99 -17.87 36.06
CA GLY A 118 -36.14 -17.47 34.94
C GLY A 118 -36.74 -17.81 33.57
N TYR A 119 -38.02 -18.21 33.51
CA TYR A 119 -38.69 -18.49 32.25
C TYR A 119 -38.90 -17.15 31.54
N GLY A 120 -38.31 -16.99 30.36
CA GLY A 120 -38.81 -16.02 29.39
C GLY A 120 -40.28 -16.30 29.03
N GLU A 121 -40.72 -15.81 27.88
CA GLU A 121 -42.06 -16.13 27.42
C GLU A 121 -42.24 -17.64 27.24
N VAL A 122 -43.31 -18.19 27.84
CA VAL A 122 -43.62 -19.62 27.78
C VAL A 122 -44.63 -19.86 26.68
N HIS A 123 -44.27 -20.66 25.69
CA HIS A 123 -45.09 -21.02 24.55
C HIS A 123 -45.65 -22.44 24.71
N SER A 124 -46.86 -22.66 24.21
CA SER A 124 -47.45 -24.01 24.18
C SER A 124 -46.89 -24.77 22.98
N VAL A 125 -46.56 -26.05 23.17
CA VAL A 125 -46.21 -26.97 22.06
C VAL A 125 -47.31 -27.06 20.98
N LYS A 126 -48.54 -26.60 21.27
CA LYS A 126 -49.59 -26.49 20.25
C LYS A 126 -49.25 -25.44 19.19
N GLU A 127 -48.63 -24.32 19.58
CA GLU A 127 -48.29 -23.21 18.67
C GLU A 127 -47.31 -23.68 17.59
N LEU A 128 -46.31 -24.48 17.98
CA LEU A 128 -45.32 -25.10 17.08
C LEU A 128 -45.89 -26.12 16.08
N LYS A 129 -47.14 -26.60 16.26
CA LYS A 129 -47.76 -27.54 15.32
C LYS A 129 -48.35 -26.87 14.09
N GLU A 130 -48.66 -25.58 14.19
CA GLU A 130 -49.33 -24.82 13.14
C GLU A 130 -48.30 -24.02 12.34
N THR A 131 -47.35 -23.39 13.02
CA THR A 131 -46.23 -22.63 12.43
C THR A 131 -45.00 -22.68 13.33
N PRO A 132 -43.76 -22.66 12.78
CA PRO A 132 -42.57 -22.41 13.58
C PRO A 132 -42.67 -21.09 14.36
N LEU A 133 -42.09 -21.06 15.56
CA LEU A 133 -41.95 -19.81 16.32
C LEU A 133 -40.70 -19.10 15.85
N THR A 134 -40.82 -17.81 15.53
CA THR A 134 -39.72 -17.00 15.01
C THR A 134 -39.46 -15.82 15.93
N PHE A 135 -38.20 -15.64 16.32
CA PHE A 135 -37.72 -14.56 17.17
C PHE A 135 -36.66 -13.76 16.42
N LYS A 136 -36.76 -12.43 16.46
CA LYS A 136 -35.80 -11.55 15.80
C LYS A 136 -34.93 -10.86 16.85
N SER A 137 -33.63 -10.88 16.64
CA SER A 137 -32.65 -10.19 17.47
C SER A 137 -31.66 -9.45 16.57
N SER A 138 -31.14 -8.32 17.04
CA SER A 138 -30.20 -7.50 16.27
C SER A 138 -29.06 -7.03 17.17
N PHE A 139 -27.83 -7.20 16.71
CA PHE A 139 -26.61 -6.88 17.45
C PHE A 139 -25.66 -6.03 16.59
N PRO A 140 -24.82 -5.15 17.18
CA PRO A 140 -23.76 -4.49 16.42
C PRO A 140 -22.84 -5.52 15.77
N PHE A 141 -22.57 -5.37 14.48
CA PHE A 141 -21.74 -6.31 13.74
C PHE A 141 -20.26 -6.13 14.09
N GLU A 142 -19.62 -7.26 14.34
CA GLU A 142 -18.20 -7.40 14.61
C GLU A 142 -17.60 -8.45 13.66
N SER A 143 -16.34 -8.30 13.26
CA SER A 143 -15.72 -9.17 12.24
C SER A 143 -15.77 -10.66 12.57
N TRP A 144 -15.64 -11.02 13.86
CA TRP A 144 -15.71 -12.42 14.31
C TRP A 144 -17.07 -13.08 14.04
N MET A 145 -18.14 -12.29 13.86
CA MET A 145 -19.49 -12.78 13.60
C MET A 145 -19.64 -13.32 12.18
N ALA A 146 -18.74 -12.96 11.26
CA ALA A 146 -18.86 -13.34 9.85
C ALA A 146 -18.87 -14.87 9.66
N ASP A 147 -17.94 -15.55 10.33
CA ASP A 147 -17.81 -17.01 10.33
C ASP A 147 -18.45 -17.64 11.58
N GLY A 148 -19.24 -16.88 12.34
CA GLY A 148 -19.87 -17.35 13.57
C GLY A 148 -20.95 -18.41 13.33
N HIS A 149 -21.35 -19.07 14.40
CA HIS A 149 -22.38 -20.10 14.37
C HIS A 149 -23.37 -19.93 15.52
N LEU A 150 -24.63 -20.27 15.25
CA LEU A 150 -25.69 -20.27 16.22
C LEU A 150 -25.68 -21.61 16.97
N VAL A 151 -25.43 -21.55 18.28
CA VAL A 151 -25.47 -22.69 19.19
C VAL A 151 -26.75 -22.62 20.02
N VAL A 152 -27.33 -23.78 20.27
CA VAL A 152 -28.51 -23.93 21.12
C VAL A 152 -28.19 -24.88 22.26
N ASP A 153 -28.48 -24.46 23.50
CA ASP A 153 -28.50 -25.32 24.69
C ASP A 153 -29.96 -25.64 25.06
N GLU A 154 -30.34 -26.91 24.93
CA GLU A 154 -31.66 -27.42 25.30
C GLU A 154 -31.61 -28.10 26.66
N LYS A 155 -32.49 -27.67 27.57
CA LYS A 155 -32.72 -28.32 28.86
C LYS A 155 -34.15 -28.79 28.98
N LEU A 156 -34.36 -30.11 29.04
CA LEU A 156 -35.67 -30.72 29.16
C LEU A 156 -35.96 -31.12 30.61
N TYR A 157 -37.12 -30.74 31.13
CA TYR A 157 -37.56 -31.01 32.49
C TYR A 157 -38.86 -31.80 32.52
N GLY A 158 -38.94 -32.79 33.42
CA GLY A 158 -40.14 -33.62 33.64
C GLY A 158 -41.24 -32.98 34.49
N CYS A 159 -42.23 -33.80 34.89
CA CYS A 159 -43.50 -33.41 35.51
C CYS A 159 -43.39 -32.50 36.74
N ALA A 160 -42.27 -32.53 37.45
CA ALA A 160 -41.98 -31.74 38.64
C ALA A 160 -40.55 -31.16 38.63
N GLU A 161 -40.04 -30.78 37.45
CA GLU A 161 -38.60 -30.46 37.25
C GLU A 161 -37.67 -31.66 37.56
N CYS A 162 -38.26 -32.85 37.70
CA CYS A 162 -37.57 -34.10 37.90
C CYS A 162 -37.00 -34.63 36.57
N GLY A 163 -35.73 -35.04 36.57
CA GLY A 163 -35.04 -35.53 35.38
C GLY A 163 -34.73 -34.39 34.41
N MET A 164 -33.44 -34.07 34.29
CA MET A 164 -32.93 -33.08 33.35
C MET A 164 -32.15 -33.82 32.27
N SER A 165 -32.55 -33.67 31.01
CA SER A 165 -31.66 -33.96 29.88
C SER A 165 -31.15 -32.64 29.32
N LYS A 166 -29.86 -32.63 28.97
CA LYS A 166 -29.19 -31.50 28.36
C LYS A 166 -28.65 -31.93 27.02
N ASN A 167 -29.03 -31.21 25.97
CA ASN A 167 -28.48 -31.39 24.64
C ASN A 167 -27.97 -30.03 24.16
N ASP A 168 -26.81 -30.01 23.52
CA ASP A 168 -26.27 -28.84 22.86
C ASP A 168 -25.90 -29.16 21.42
N GLY A 169 -26.07 -28.17 20.54
CA GLY A 169 -25.77 -28.36 19.14
C GLY A 169 -25.74 -27.07 18.35
N ILE A 170 -25.15 -27.15 17.17
CA ILE A 170 -25.08 -26.06 16.21
C ILE A 170 -26.37 -26.08 15.39
N ALA A 171 -27.12 -24.98 15.46
CA ALA A 171 -28.35 -24.79 14.70
C ALA A 171 -28.09 -24.25 13.28
N LEU A 172 -27.08 -23.39 13.12
CA LEU A 172 -26.80 -22.69 11.87
C LEU A 172 -25.35 -22.19 11.84
N GLN A 173 -24.71 -22.21 10.68
CA GLN A 173 -23.48 -21.47 10.42
C GLN A 173 -23.77 -20.25 9.55
N ALA A 174 -23.32 -19.06 9.94
CA ALA A 174 -23.75 -17.82 9.29
C ALA A 174 -23.20 -17.64 7.87
N GLY A 175 -21.89 -17.87 7.67
CA GLY A 175 -21.25 -17.78 6.35
C GLY A 175 -21.32 -16.39 5.71
N ILE A 176 -21.22 -15.30 6.48
CA ILE A 176 -21.35 -13.93 5.97
C ILE A 176 -20.06 -13.53 5.21
N PRO A 177 -20.14 -13.07 3.96
CA PRO A 177 -18.96 -12.62 3.22
C PRO A 177 -18.32 -11.37 3.84
N LEU A 178 -17.13 -11.57 4.42
CA LEU A 178 -16.27 -10.51 4.94
C LEU A 178 -14.91 -10.60 4.24
N PHE A 179 -14.40 -9.44 3.79
CA PHE A 179 -13.09 -9.35 3.16
C PHE A 179 -12.03 -9.72 4.19
N GLY A 180 -11.15 -10.63 3.82
CA GLY A 180 -10.08 -11.08 4.70
C GLY A 180 -8.89 -11.64 3.94
N ALA A 181 -7.95 -12.23 4.69
CA ALA A 181 -6.72 -12.80 4.13
C ALA A 181 -6.92 -13.80 2.97
N LYS A 182 -8.08 -14.49 2.94
CA LYS A 182 -8.46 -15.42 1.85
C LYS A 182 -8.73 -14.71 0.51
N ASP A 183 -9.08 -13.43 0.56
CA ASP A 183 -9.44 -12.59 -0.59
C ASP A 183 -8.26 -11.72 -1.06
N TYR A 184 -7.15 -11.73 -0.33
CA TYR A 184 -5.98 -10.92 -0.66
C TYR A 184 -5.38 -11.35 -1.98
N ALA A 185 -5.16 -10.38 -2.86
CA ALA A 185 -4.50 -10.61 -4.12
C ALA A 185 -3.60 -9.41 -4.44
N TYR A 186 -2.36 -9.68 -4.82
CA TYR A 186 -1.32 -8.67 -4.99
C TYR A 186 -1.02 -8.50 -6.47
N ASP A 187 -1.43 -7.36 -7.03
CA ASP A 187 -1.25 -7.03 -8.44
C ASP A 187 0.12 -6.39 -8.69
N PHE A 188 1.08 -7.19 -9.13
CA PHE A 188 2.33 -6.66 -9.66
C PHE A 188 2.11 -6.28 -11.13
N ILE A 189 2.24 -4.99 -11.41
CA ILE A 189 2.04 -4.40 -12.73
C ILE A 189 3.34 -4.47 -13.50
N GLU A 190 3.31 -5.05 -14.69
CA GLU A 190 4.45 -5.09 -15.60
C GLU A 190 4.75 -3.68 -16.15
N PRO A 191 5.96 -3.13 -15.92
CA PRO A 191 6.35 -1.83 -16.45
C PRO A 191 6.58 -1.85 -17.98
N GLU A 192 6.65 -0.68 -18.61
CA GLU A 192 6.98 -0.59 -20.03
C GLU A 192 8.42 -1.05 -20.30
N LYS A 193 8.59 -1.86 -21.35
CA LYS A 193 9.90 -2.38 -21.74
C LYS A 193 10.72 -1.31 -22.47
N VAL A 194 11.89 -1.00 -21.93
CA VAL A 194 12.86 -0.07 -22.53
C VAL A 194 13.85 -0.83 -23.42
N LEU A 195 14.01 -0.41 -24.68
CA LEU A 195 14.92 -1.06 -25.64
C LEU A 195 16.36 -0.57 -25.55
N VAL A 196 16.58 0.66 -25.11
CA VAL A 196 17.91 1.23 -24.85
C VAL A 196 17.80 2.14 -23.62
N LYS A 197 18.62 1.89 -22.60
CA LYS A 197 18.61 2.66 -21.35
C LYS A 197 19.74 3.70 -21.41
N CYS A 198 19.48 4.91 -20.95
CA CYS A 198 20.53 5.92 -20.80
C CYS A 198 21.06 5.89 -19.36
N TYR A 199 22.34 5.57 -19.20
CA TYR A 199 23.03 5.66 -17.91
C TYR A 199 24.02 6.83 -17.95
N LYS A 200 24.06 7.61 -16.87
CA LYS A 200 24.97 8.76 -16.74
C LYS A 200 25.66 8.70 -15.40
N ASP A 201 26.94 9.05 -15.40
CA ASP A 201 27.74 9.11 -14.19
C ASP A 201 28.69 10.30 -14.25
N SER A 202 29.09 10.82 -13.09
CA SER A 202 29.98 11.96 -13.02
C SER A 202 30.91 11.93 -11.83
N PHE A 203 32.12 12.45 -12.04
CA PHE A 203 33.15 12.54 -11.02
C PHE A 203 33.81 13.91 -11.03
N ASP A 204 33.86 14.54 -9.86
CA ASP A 204 34.58 15.80 -9.65
C ASP A 204 36.01 15.53 -9.21
N CYS A 205 36.96 15.84 -10.09
CA CYS A 205 38.38 15.68 -9.82
C CYS A 205 39.00 17.01 -9.39
N LYS A 206 39.62 17.04 -8.21
CA LYS A 206 40.16 18.26 -7.57
C LYS A 206 41.67 18.34 -7.64
N VAL A 207 42.21 18.11 -8.84
CA VAL A 207 43.65 18.26 -9.08
C VAL A 207 44.10 19.69 -8.78
N THR A 208 45.09 19.80 -7.90
CA THR A 208 45.72 21.06 -7.55
C THR A 208 46.86 21.36 -8.53
N PHE A 209 46.85 22.57 -9.08
CA PHE A 209 47.95 23.08 -9.90
C PHE A 209 48.72 24.15 -9.10
N PRO A 210 50.05 24.26 -9.27
CA PRO A 210 50.79 25.40 -8.74
C PRO A 210 50.20 26.73 -9.24
N VAL A 211 50.41 27.80 -8.47
CA VAL A 211 49.88 29.14 -8.76
C VAL A 211 50.23 29.55 -10.19
N ALA A 212 49.23 30.04 -10.93
CA ALA A 212 49.32 30.46 -12.34
C ALA A 212 49.80 29.38 -13.35
N GLN A 213 49.96 28.12 -12.92
CA GLN A 213 50.42 27.02 -13.77
C GLN A 213 49.28 26.08 -14.16
N HIS A 214 49.52 25.32 -15.23
CA HIS A 214 48.59 24.33 -15.77
C HIS A 214 49.27 22.98 -16.08
N ASP A 215 50.54 22.81 -15.72
CA ASP A 215 51.26 21.54 -15.84
C ASP A 215 50.82 20.59 -14.72
N LEU A 216 50.39 19.39 -15.11
CA LEU A 216 49.95 18.37 -14.17
C LEU A 216 51.15 17.74 -13.45
N ARG A 217 51.30 18.07 -12.16
CA ARG A 217 52.31 17.46 -11.28
C ARG A 217 51.66 16.40 -10.41
N LYS A 218 51.87 15.11 -10.74
CA LYS A 218 51.24 13.97 -10.03
C LYS A 218 51.55 13.90 -8.54
N THR A 219 52.70 14.41 -8.11
CA THR A 219 53.18 14.39 -6.71
C THR A 219 52.96 15.70 -5.98
N PHE A 220 52.29 16.68 -6.59
CA PHE A 220 51.98 17.95 -5.95
C PHE A 220 50.65 17.83 -5.19
N ALA A 221 50.65 18.27 -3.91
CA ALA A 221 49.52 18.09 -3.01
C ALA A 221 48.97 16.64 -3.07
N ASP A 222 47.65 16.47 -3.05
CA ASP A 222 46.98 15.16 -3.06
C ASP A 222 46.65 14.65 -4.48
N ASN A 223 47.29 15.20 -5.52
CA ASN A 223 47.01 14.86 -6.91
C ASN A 223 47.09 13.37 -7.21
N ARG A 224 47.97 12.61 -6.52
CA ARG A 224 48.06 11.16 -6.71
C ARG A 224 46.74 10.47 -6.38
N GLN A 225 46.09 10.86 -5.29
CA GLN A 225 44.83 10.28 -4.84
C GLN A 225 43.69 10.71 -5.78
N GLU A 226 43.63 11.99 -6.14
CA GLU A 226 42.63 12.52 -7.08
C GLU A 226 42.69 11.83 -8.45
N LEU A 227 43.89 11.64 -8.99
CA LEU A 227 44.08 10.96 -10.28
C LEU A 227 43.78 9.45 -10.19
N ALA A 228 44.03 8.81 -9.05
CA ALA A 228 43.66 7.42 -8.82
C ALA A 228 42.14 7.26 -8.78
N GLY A 229 41.43 8.15 -8.07
CA GLY A 229 39.97 8.17 -8.04
C GLY A 229 39.36 8.41 -9.42
N LEU A 230 39.90 9.37 -10.18
CA LEU A 230 39.47 9.60 -11.57
C LEU A 230 39.70 8.37 -12.46
N GLY A 231 40.87 7.71 -12.32
CA GLY A 231 41.16 6.48 -13.05
C GLY A 231 40.20 5.35 -12.71
N GLN A 232 39.90 5.17 -11.42
CA GLN A 232 38.91 4.19 -10.94
C GLN A 232 37.53 4.47 -11.54
N PHE A 233 37.02 5.70 -11.40
CA PHE A 233 35.75 6.14 -11.96
C PHE A 233 35.64 5.84 -13.46
N VAL A 234 36.66 6.20 -14.24
CA VAL A 234 36.67 5.93 -15.69
C VAL A 234 36.69 4.43 -15.95
N SER A 235 37.54 3.67 -15.26
CA SER A 235 37.68 2.23 -15.48
C SER A 235 36.40 1.46 -15.17
N GLU A 236 35.74 1.74 -14.05
CA GLU A 236 34.49 1.10 -13.64
C GLU A 236 33.35 1.41 -14.60
N ASN A 237 33.27 2.65 -15.09
CA ASN A 237 32.24 3.06 -16.05
C ASN A 237 32.48 2.47 -17.45
N LEU A 238 33.72 2.31 -17.89
CA LEU A 238 34.03 1.64 -19.15
C LEU A 238 33.82 0.12 -19.10
N LEU A 239 33.75 -0.47 -17.90
CA LEU A 239 33.49 -1.90 -17.69
C LEU A 239 32.00 -2.25 -17.53
N ILE A 240 31.10 -1.27 -17.63
CA ILE A 240 29.66 -1.53 -17.56
C ILE A 240 29.26 -2.48 -18.69
N LYS A 241 28.74 -3.64 -18.30
CA LYS A 241 28.36 -4.69 -19.25
C LYS A 241 27.27 -4.17 -20.19
N GLY A 242 27.48 -4.37 -21.50
CA GLY A 242 26.49 -3.99 -22.51
C GLY A 242 26.29 -2.48 -22.70
N ALA A 243 27.18 -1.65 -22.15
CA ALA A 243 27.15 -0.20 -22.32
C ALA A 243 28.00 0.24 -23.53
N GLU A 244 27.49 1.20 -24.29
CA GLU A 244 28.20 1.93 -25.33
C GLU A 244 28.39 3.37 -24.88
N LEU A 245 29.63 3.85 -24.78
CA LEU A 245 29.94 5.23 -24.42
C LEU A 245 29.52 6.20 -25.53
N LYS A 246 28.63 7.14 -25.22
CA LYS A 246 28.09 8.13 -26.17
C LYS A 246 28.73 9.50 -26.02
N ASP A 247 28.80 9.98 -24.78
CA ASP A 247 29.28 11.31 -24.47
C ASP A 247 30.35 11.30 -23.39
N VAL A 248 31.37 12.12 -23.61
CA VAL A 248 32.36 12.51 -22.60
C VAL A 248 32.39 14.03 -22.54
N TYR A 249 31.93 14.58 -21.42
CA TYR A 249 32.05 16.00 -21.12
C TYR A 249 33.05 16.20 -19.99
N ILE A 250 34.00 17.11 -20.19
CA ILE A 250 35.01 17.46 -19.20
C ILE A 250 34.94 18.97 -19.00
N LYS A 251 34.43 19.39 -17.85
CA LYS A 251 34.22 20.81 -17.52
C LYS A 251 35.12 21.21 -16.36
N GLY A 252 36.02 22.15 -16.58
CA GLY A 252 36.87 22.69 -15.52
C GLY A 252 36.39 24.04 -15.03
N TYR A 253 36.48 24.21 -13.72
CA TYR A 253 36.02 25.37 -13.00
C TYR A 253 37.17 26.00 -12.22
N ALA A 254 37.13 27.33 -12.14
CA ALA A 254 37.95 28.15 -11.28
C ALA A 254 37.09 28.66 -10.12
N SER A 255 37.75 29.09 -9.06
CA SER A 255 37.07 29.78 -7.98
C SER A 255 36.86 31.26 -8.33
N PRO A 256 35.84 31.93 -7.74
CA PRO A 256 35.46 33.30 -8.09
C PRO A 256 36.36 34.37 -7.45
N GLU A 257 37.64 34.37 -7.84
CA GLU A 257 38.58 35.41 -7.44
C GLU A 257 39.53 35.85 -8.55
N GLY A 258 39.68 37.16 -8.71
CA GLY A 258 40.67 37.74 -9.63
C GLY A 258 40.09 37.98 -11.03
N ASP A 259 40.96 38.09 -12.03
CA ASP A 259 40.51 38.46 -13.38
C ASP A 259 39.75 37.30 -14.05
N PHE A 260 38.48 37.54 -14.39
CA PHE A 260 37.59 36.57 -15.01
C PHE A 260 38.17 35.97 -16.31
N ASN A 261 38.70 36.80 -17.22
CA ASN A 261 39.21 36.33 -18.52
C ASN A 261 40.46 35.45 -18.34
N TYR A 262 41.31 35.84 -17.41
CA TYR A 262 42.48 35.07 -16.99
C TYR A 262 42.08 33.73 -16.38
N ASN A 263 41.14 33.73 -15.43
CA ASN A 263 40.63 32.52 -14.76
C ASN A 263 40.00 31.55 -15.76
N LYS A 264 39.16 32.05 -16.67
CA LYS A 264 38.55 31.25 -17.73
C LYS A 264 39.60 30.60 -18.63
N SER A 265 40.58 31.38 -19.07
CA SER A 265 41.67 30.88 -19.91
C SER A 265 42.54 29.84 -19.18
N LEU A 266 42.80 30.05 -17.89
CA LEU A 266 43.57 29.13 -17.06
C LEU A 266 42.79 27.84 -16.78
N ALA A 267 41.49 27.93 -16.50
CA ALA A 267 40.60 26.79 -16.35
C ALA A 267 40.57 25.96 -17.63
N GLN A 268 40.44 26.58 -18.82
CA GLN A 268 40.49 25.86 -20.10
C GLN A 268 41.79 25.08 -20.28
N ARG A 269 42.95 25.70 -20.01
CA ARG A 269 44.25 25.01 -20.13
C ARG A 269 44.38 23.85 -19.16
N ARG A 270 43.99 24.03 -17.88
CA ARG A 270 44.02 22.97 -16.86
C ARG A 270 43.11 21.81 -17.21
N THR A 271 41.89 22.11 -17.69
CA THR A 271 40.93 21.11 -18.17
C THR A 271 41.51 20.30 -19.32
N GLN A 272 42.15 20.98 -20.28
CA GLN A 272 42.79 20.31 -21.42
C GLN A 272 43.96 19.42 -20.99
N THR A 273 44.80 19.88 -20.06
CA THR A 273 45.89 19.08 -19.49
C THR A 273 45.34 17.80 -18.86
N LEU A 274 44.30 17.90 -18.04
CA LEU A 274 43.72 16.74 -17.35
C LEU A 274 42.98 15.80 -18.32
N SER A 275 42.27 16.35 -19.30
CA SER A 275 41.66 15.59 -20.41
C SER A 275 42.69 14.78 -21.20
N ASN A 276 43.83 15.39 -21.54
CA ASN A 276 44.92 14.72 -22.25
C ASN A 276 45.54 13.61 -21.38
N TYR A 277 45.76 13.89 -20.09
CA TYR A 277 46.26 12.90 -19.15
C TYR A 277 45.35 11.66 -19.12
N ILE A 278 44.05 11.84 -18.85
CA ILE A 278 43.16 10.69 -18.66
C ILE A 278 42.90 9.94 -19.97
N SER A 279 42.77 10.66 -21.10
CA SER A 279 42.56 10.00 -22.40
C SER A 279 43.79 9.26 -22.91
N SER A 280 45.01 9.62 -22.47
CA SER A 280 46.21 8.82 -22.77
C SER A 280 46.19 7.45 -22.06
N GLN A 281 45.62 7.40 -20.85
CA GLN A 281 45.49 6.17 -20.06
C GLN A 281 44.28 5.35 -20.51
N TYR A 282 43.20 6.02 -20.91
CA TYR A 282 41.96 5.41 -21.37
C TYR A 282 41.58 5.91 -22.78
N PRO A 283 42.25 5.41 -23.84
CA PRO A 283 41.99 5.86 -25.22
C PRO A 283 40.57 5.60 -25.69
N ALA A 284 39.85 4.67 -25.07
CA ALA A 284 38.44 4.39 -25.36
C ALA A 284 37.53 5.61 -25.18
N LEU A 285 37.87 6.54 -24.27
CA LEU A 285 37.11 7.79 -24.08
C LEU A 285 37.03 8.60 -25.37
N LYS A 286 38.10 8.64 -26.17
CA LYS A 286 38.14 9.38 -27.44
C LYS A 286 37.35 8.73 -28.56
N LYS A 287 36.85 7.50 -28.37
CA LYS A 287 35.97 6.82 -29.32
C LYS A 287 34.50 7.20 -29.16
N ALA A 288 34.16 7.94 -28.10
CA ALA A 288 32.82 8.45 -27.90
C ALA A 288 32.42 9.35 -29.08
N PRO A 289 31.20 9.22 -29.63
CA PRO A 289 30.65 10.13 -30.63
C PRO A 289 30.80 11.61 -30.25
N VAL A 290 30.68 11.93 -28.97
CA VAL A 290 30.89 13.28 -28.43
C VAL A 290 32.00 13.24 -27.38
N TYR A 291 33.06 14.02 -27.64
CA TYR A 291 34.13 14.27 -26.66
C TYR A 291 34.37 15.78 -26.57
N ARG A 292 33.98 16.41 -25.47
CA ARG A 292 34.07 17.87 -25.29
C ARG A 292 34.84 18.22 -24.02
N THR A 293 35.64 19.27 -24.14
CA THR A 293 36.50 19.77 -23.06
C THR A 293 36.35 21.28 -23.00
N GLU A 294 35.92 21.79 -21.85
CA GLU A 294 35.53 23.19 -21.67
C GLU A 294 36.02 23.71 -20.33
N GLY A 295 36.72 24.85 -20.33
CA GLY A 295 36.95 25.66 -19.15
C GLY A 295 35.79 26.64 -18.98
N VAL A 296 34.91 26.36 -18.02
CA VAL A 296 33.71 27.15 -17.77
C VAL A 296 34.08 28.53 -17.23
N GLY A 297 35.13 28.61 -16.40
CA GLY A 297 35.48 29.80 -15.64
C GLY A 297 35.03 29.63 -14.19
N GLU A 298 34.52 30.70 -13.59
CA GLU A 298 34.20 30.72 -12.15
C GLU A 298 32.97 29.87 -11.80
N ASP A 299 33.08 29.02 -10.76
CA ASP A 299 32.02 28.11 -10.31
C ASP A 299 30.95 28.81 -9.45
N TRP A 300 30.21 29.75 -10.04
CA TRP A 300 29.15 30.47 -9.31
C TRP A 300 28.03 29.55 -8.81
N GLU A 301 27.68 28.51 -9.58
CA GLU A 301 26.70 27.50 -9.16
C GLU A 301 27.25 26.63 -8.03
N GLY A 302 28.53 26.23 -8.09
CA GLY A 302 29.19 25.52 -7.00
C GLY A 302 29.28 26.37 -5.73
N LEU A 303 29.58 27.66 -5.84
CA LEU A 303 29.57 28.59 -4.71
C LEU A 303 28.16 28.71 -4.11
N LYS A 304 27.14 28.87 -4.96
CA LYS A 304 25.73 28.91 -4.53
C LYS A 304 25.35 27.67 -3.73
N ALA A 305 25.70 26.49 -4.23
CA ALA A 305 25.43 25.22 -3.54
C ALA A 305 26.17 25.12 -2.20
N ALA A 306 27.46 25.46 -2.17
CA ALA A 306 28.27 25.39 -0.95
C ALA A 306 27.77 26.38 0.13
N VAL A 307 27.47 27.62 -0.25
CA VAL A 307 26.92 28.63 0.67
C VAL A 307 25.52 28.25 1.16
N SER A 308 24.67 27.69 0.28
CA SER A 308 23.33 27.22 0.65
C SER A 308 23.34 26.15 1.75
N GLY A 309 24.36 25.29 1.78
CA GLY A 309 24.56 24.28 2.82
C GLY A 309 25.30 24.76 4.08
N SER A 310 25.79 26.01 4.10
CA SER A 310 26.64 26.53 5.16
C SER A 310 25.87 27.22 6.30
N THR A 311 26.61 27.56 7.36
CA THR A 311 26.17 28.37 8.51
C THR A 311 26.70 29.81 8.47
N LEU A 312 27.14 30.30 7.30
CA LEU A 312 27.66 31.66 7.14
C LEU A 312 26.65 32.72 7.57
N SER A 313 27.11 33.74 8.30
CA SER A 313 26.29 34.86 8.77
C SER A 313 25.65 35.65 7.63
N ASN A 314 26.38 35.84 6.51
CA ASN A 314 25.90 36.56 5.33
C ASN A 314 25.37 35.63 4.23
N LYS A 315 25.04 34.38 4.54
CA LYS A 315 24.53 33.39 3.57
C LYS A 315 23.47 33.96 2.63
N ASP A 316 22.39 34.51 3.17
CA ASP A 316 21.26 35.00 2.36
C ASP A 316 21.66 36.19 1.47
N LYS A 317 22.57 37.05 1.95
CA LYS A 317 23.11 38.16 1.16
C LYS A 317 23.98 37.68 0.00
N ILE A 318 24.82 36.66 0.23
CA ILE A 318 25.66 36.08 -0.81
C ILE A 318 24.79 35.41 -1.88
N LEU A 319 23.79 34.62 -1.47
CA LEU A 319 22.85 33.99 -2.42
C LEU A 319 22.10 35.04 -3.24
N PHE A 320 21.64 36.11 -2.59
CA PHE A 320 21.02 37.24 -3.27
C PHE A 320 21.97 37.88 -4.30
N ILE A 321 23.23 38.15 -3.93
CA ILE A 321 24.24 38.72 -4.83
C ILE A 321 24.46 37.83 -6.07
N ILE A 322 24.59 36.51 -5.89
CA ILE A 322 24.82 35.57 -7.00
C ILE A 322 23.64 35.60 -7.98
N GLU A 323 22.41 35.65 -7.49
CA GLU A 323 21.18 35.62 -8.31
C GLU A 323 20.87 36.95 -9.00
N HIS A 324 21.21 38.09 -8.39
CA HIS A 324 20.72 39.41 -8.83
C HIS A 324 21.77 40.28 -9.53
N ASN A 325 23.03 39.85 -9.59
CA ASN A 325 24.06 40.56 -10.36
C ASN A 325 24.26 39.95 -11.74
N SER A 326 24.54 40.81 -12.72
CA SER A 326 24.46 40.48 -14.14
C SER A 326 25.72 39.83 -14.69
N ASN A 327 26.87 40.04 -14.02
CA ASN A 327 28.15 39.47 -14.39
C ASN A 327 29.02 39.16 -13.17
N ASP A 328 30.06 38.38 -13.41
CA ASP A 328 30.92 37.81 -12.38
C ASP A 328 31.75 38.87 -11.62
N THR A 329 32.16 39.94 -12.30
CA THR A 329 32.86 41.07 -11.68
C THR A 329 31.98 41.84 -10.70
N GLU A 330 30.70 42.05 -11.03
CA GLU A 330 29.72 42.65 -10.12
C GLU A 330 29.49 41.77 -8.89
N ARG A 331 29.37 40.44 -9.09
CA ARG A 331 29.21 39.48 -7.99
C ARG A 331 30.40 39.49 -7.04
N GLU A 332 31.63 39.42 -7.55
CA GLU A 332 32.84 39.46 -6.70
C GLU A 332 32.92 40.79 -5.93
N SER A 333 32.69 41.92 -6.62
CA SER A 333 32.76 43.24 -6.00
C SER A 333 31.73 43.39 -4.87
N ALA A 334 30.48 42.99 -5.11
CA ALA A 334 29.43 43.04 -4.10
C ALA A 334 29.72 42.12 -2.90
N ILE A 335 30.36 40.97 -3.10
CA ILE A 335 30.77 40.07 -2.00
C ILE A 335 31.90 40.71 -1.17
N ARG A 336 32.87 41.37 -1.80
CA ARG A 336 33.97 42.07 -1.10
C ARG A 336 33.48 43.25 -0.25
N GLU A 337 32.43 43.93 -0.69
CA GLU A 337 31.81 45.02 0.07
C GLU A 337 31.10 44.54 1.36
N LEU A 338 30.82 43.24 1.49
CA LEU A 338 30.21 42.69 2.69
C LEU A 338 31.17 42.70 3.88
N ASP A 339 30.75 43.37 4.96
CA ASP A 339 31.41 43.39 6.26
C ASP A 339 32.90 43.77 6.22
N ASN A 340 33.28 44.71 5.33
CA ASN A 340 34.66 45.13 5.09
C ASN A 340 35.58 43.94 4.75
N ASP A 341 35.24 43.20 3.69
CA ASP A 341 36.00 42.06 3.12
C ASP A 341 36.09 40.81 4.02
N LYS A 342 35.55 40.84 5.25
CA LYS A 342 35.57 39.68 6.17
C LYS A 342 34.89 38.45 5.57
N THR A 343 33.75 38.65 4.91
CA THR A 343 33.01 37.55 4.28
C THR A 343 33.79 36.96 3.12
N TYR A 344 34.39 37.83 2.30
CA TYR A 344 35.21 37.41 1.18
C TYR A 344 36.42 36.59 1.65
N HIS A 345 37.11 36.99 2.72
CA HIS A 345 38.22 36.21 3.29
C HIS A 345 37.80 34.80 3.75
N ILE A 346 36.63 34.68 4.40
CA ILE A 346 36.09 33.36 4.79
C ILE A 346 35.81 32.52 3.54
N LEU A 347 35.19 33.10 2.51
CA LEU A 347 34.94 32.38 1.25
C LEU A 347 36.23 31.94 0.58
N LEU A 348 37.25 32.81 0.55
CA LEU A 348 38.55 32.53 -0.04
C LEU A 348 39.28 31.37 0.65
N GLU A 349 39.20 31.28 1.97
CA GLU A 349 39.89 30.27 2.77
C GLU A 349 39.10 28.94 2.85
N GLU A 350 37.78 29.01 3.05
CA GLU A 350 36.97 27.84 3.39
C GLU A 350 36.15 27.28 2.21
N PHE A 351 35.80 28.09 1.21
CA PHE A 351 34.86 27.69 0.14
C PHE A 351 35.54 27.56 -1.22
N TYR A 352 36.29 28.59 -1.63
CA TYR A 352 36.90 28.69 -2.96
C TYR A 352 37.86 27.55 -3.31
N PRO A 353 38.67 26.99 -2.37
CA PRO A 353 39.54 25.86 -2.71
C PRO A 353 38.79 24.66 -3.28
N ALA A 354 37.58 24.38 -2.79
CA ALA A 354 36.77 23.24 -3.24
C ALA A 354 36.13 23.46 -4.63
N LEU A 355 35.99 24.71 -5.07
CA LEU A 355 35.41 25.09 -6.36
C LEU A 355 36.39 24.89 -7.53
N ARG A 356 37.70 24.77 -7.25
CA ARG A 356 38.73 24.47 -8.24
C ARG A 356 38.69 22.98 -8.60
N ARG A 357 37.71 22.61 -9.43
CA ARG A 357 37.44 21.21 -9.82
C ARG A 357 37.32 21.04 -11.32
N THR A 358 37.51 19.81 -11.79
CA THR A 358 37.16 19.38 -13.14
C THR A 358 36.17 18.24 -13.06
N THR A 359 34.95 18.47 -13.54
CA THR A 359 33.89 17.48 -13.60
C THR A 359 34.01 16.66 -14.88
N PHE A 360 34.11 15.35 -14.72
CA PHE A 360 34.00 14.37 -15.79
C PHE A 360 32.58 13.81 -15.80
N SER A 361 31.87 13.93 -16.92
CA SER A 361 30.53 13.35 -17.09
C SER A 361 30.54 12.39 -18.26
N LEU A 362 30.10 11.15 -18.01
CA LEU A 362 30.03 10.08 -18.98
C LEU A 362 28.56 9.70 -19.20
N SER A 363 28.15 9.57 -20.47
CA SER A 363 26.83 9.05 -20.84
C SER A 363 26.97 7.78 -21.66
N PHE A 364 26.10 6.80 -21.38
CA PHE A 364 26.10 5.50 -21.99
C PHE A 364 24.72 5.11 -22.50
N ASP A 365 24.68 4.45 -23.66
CA ASP A 365 23.54 3.65 -24.09
C ASP A 365 23.77 2.22 -23.59
N VAL A 366 22.87 1.72 -22.75
CA VAL A 366 22.95 0.38 -22.15
C VAL A 366 21.87 -0.50 -22.75
N ARG A 367 22.28 -1.61 -23.35
CA ARG A 367 21.32 -2.60 -23.89
C ARG A 367 20.49 -3.25 -22.77
N PRO A 368 19.35 -3.85 -23.09
CA PRO A 368 18.63 -4.70 -22.14
C PRO A 368 19.50 -5.88 -21.72
N TYR A 369 19.46 -6.23 -20.45
CA TYR A 369 20.13 -7.37 -19.85
C TYR A 369 19.29 -8.64 -20.02
N THR A 370 19.96 -9.78 -20.13
CA THR A 370 19.29 -11.09 -20.10
C THR A 370 18.97 -11.48 -18.66
N SER A 371 18.02 -12.39 -18.46
CA SER A 371 17.59 -12.85 -17.14
C SER A 371 18.75 -13.39 -16.28
N GLU A 372 19.77 -13.98 -16.91
CA GLU A 372 20.97 -14.49 -16.26
C GLU A 372 21.91 -13.38 -15.77
N GLU A 373 21.87 -12.20 -16.41
CA GLU A 373 22.70 -11.05 -16.06
C GLU A 373 22.10 -10.24 -14.90
N LEU A 374 20.77 -10.25 -14.75
CA LEU A 374 20.04 -9.38 -13.82
C LEU A 374 20.54 -9.45 -12.36
N PRO A 375 20.75 -10.63 -11.75
CA PRO A 375 21.21 -10.68 -10.35
C PRO A 375 22.57 -10.01 -10.15
N GLY A 376 23.53 -10.28 -11.04
CA GLY A 376 24.88 -9.70 -10.93
C GLY A 376 24.89 -8.19 -11.17
N VAL A 377 24.08 -7.69 -12.11
CA VAL A 377 23.93 -6.24 -12.32
C VAL A 377 23.24 -5.59 -11.13
N PHE A 378 22.21 -6.22 -10.55
CA PHE A 378 21.53 -5.70 -9.37
C PHE A 378 22.45 -5.55 -8.16
N GLU A 379 23.38 -6.48 -7.97
CA GLU A 379 24.36 -6.43 -6.87
C GLU A 379 25.44 -5.37 -7.08
N THR A 380 25.86 -5.14 -8.32
CA THR A 380 27.05 -4.33 -8.62
C THR A 380 26.74 -2.92 -9.12
N LYS A 381 25.69 -2.77 -9.93
CA LYS A 381 25.31 -1.49 -10.55
C LYS A 381 23.82 -1.44 -10.91
N PRO A 382 22.92 -1.48 -9.91
CA PRO A 382 21.47 -1.51 -10.13
C PRO A 382 20.94 -0.29 -10.90
N GLU A 383 21.67 0.82 -10.93
CA GLU A 383 21.37 2.03 -11.69
C GLU A 383 21.29 1.79 -13.20
N CYS A 384 21.91 0.71 -13.68
CA CYS A 384 21.82 0.28 -15.08
C CYS A 384 20.57 -0.56 -15.39
N LEU A 385 19.79 -0.96 -14.39
CA LEU A 385 18.54 -1.70 -14.59
C LEU A 385 17.38 -0.75 -14.83
N SER A 386 16.56 -1.07 -15.82
CA SER A 386 15.24 -0.47 -16.00
C SER A 386 14.23 -1.03 -15.00
N LEU A 387 13.12 -0.30 -14.80
CA LEU A 387 12.03 -0.76 -13.96
C LEU A 387 11.46 -2.11 -14.43
N TYR A 388 11.36 -2.33 -15.75
CA TYR A 388 10.96 -3.61 -16.34
C TYR A 388 11.91 -4.75 -15.96
N GLU A 389 13.23 -4.53 -16.05
CA GLU A 389 14.22 -5.55 -15.67
C GLU A 389 14.20 -5.85 -14.18
N MET A 390 13.98 -4.85 -13.33
CA MET A 390 13.77 -5.06 -11.89
C MET A 390 12.50 -5.88 -11.62
N TYR A 391 11.41 -5.64 -12.36
CA TYR A 391 10.21 -6.46 -12.29
C TYR A 391 10.48 -7.92 -12.69
N GLN A 392 11.22 -8.16 -13.78
CA GLN A 392 11.61 -9.51 -14.21
C GLN A 392 12.52 -10.21 -13.17
N LEU A 393 13.48 -9.48 -12.59
CA LEU A 393 14.35 -10.00 -11.52
C LEU A 393 13.54 -10.37 -10.26
N ALA A 394 12.59 -9.53 -9.87
CA ALA A 394 11.68 -9.82 -8.76
C ALA A 394 10.84 -11.08 -9.03
N GLY A 395 10.33 -11.25 -10.26
CA GLY A 395 9.65 -12.47 -10.69
C GLY A 395 10.55 -13.71 -10.60
N LEU A 396 11.81 -13.60 -11.03
CA LEU A 396 12.81 -14.66 -10.92
C LEU A 396 13.03 -15.08 -9.47
N TYR A 397 13.29 -14.13 -8.57
CA TYR A 397 13.45 -14.41 -7.13
C TYR A 397 12.20 -15.09 -6.54
N ALA A 398 11.00 -14.58 -6.84
CA ALA A 398 9.76 -15.17 -6.37
C ALA A 398 9.59 -16.63 -6.84
N SER A 399 9.94 -16.93 -8.11
CA SER A 399 9.87 -18.31 -8.65
C SER A 399 10.86 -19.28 -8.02
N ARG A 400 11.95 -18.76 -7.43
CA ARG A 400 12.96 -19.55 -6.69
C ARG A 400 12.64 -19.67 -5.19
N GLY A 401 11.55 -19.05 -4.73
CA GLY A 401 11.22 -18.96 -3.31
C GLY A 401 12.09 -17.96 -2.53
N GLU A 402 12.85 -17.12 -3.23
CA GLU A 402 13.63 -16.03 -2.65
C GLU A 402 12.75 -14.80 -2.41
N ASN A 403 13.20 -13.87 -1.56
CA ASN A 403 12.45 -12.65 -1.25
C ASN A 403 12.69 -11.56 -2.32
N PRO A 404 11.67 -11.16 -3.11
CA PRO A 404 11.83 -10.13 -4.13
C PRO A 404 11.73 -8.69 -3.59
N LEU A 405 11.39 -8.51 -2.30
CA LEU A 405 11.17 -7.20 -1.69
C LEU A 405 12.34 -6.20 -1.87
N PRO A 406 13.64 -6.61 -1.73
CA PRO A 406 14.76 -5.69 -1.96
C PRO A 406 14.80 -5.13 -3.39
N VAL A 407 14.39 -5.91 -4.38
CA VAL A 407 14.36 -5.48 -5.79
C VAL A 407 13.29 -4.41 -5.99
N TYR A 408 12.08 -4.63 -5.49
CA TYR A 408 11.01 -3.64 -5.55
C TYR A 408 11.33 -2.36 -4.77
N LYS A 409 11.99 -2.48 -3.62
CA LYS A 409 12.47 -1.33 -2.85
C LYS A 409 13.47 -0.51 -3.67
N ARG A 410 14.45 -1.17 -4.30
CA ARG A 410 15.45 -0.48 -5.14
C ARG A 410 14.79 0.21 -6.34
N ALA A 411 13.81 -0.43 -6.97
CA ALA A 411 13.01 0.18 -8.03
C ALA A 411 12.28 1.45 -7.55
N TYR A 412 11.60 1.38 -6.40
CA TYR A 412 10.94 2.55 -5.81
C TYR A 412 11.91 3.72 -5.53
N GLU A 413 13.11 3.41 -5.02
CA GLU A 413 14.14 4.43 -4.74
C GLU A 413 14.73 5.04 -6.02
N GLN A 414 14.93 4.23 -7.06
CA GLN A 414 15.61 4.64 -8.29
C GLN A 414 14.68 5.36 -9.29
N PHE A 415 13.38 5.10 -9.22
CA PHE A 415 12.36 5.69 -10.09
C PHE A 415 11.35 6.53 -9.30
N PRO A 416 11.79 7.63 -8.65
CA PRO A 416 10.91 8.45 -7.84
C PRO A 416 9.79 9.06 -8.68
N GLY A 417 8.55 8.95 -8.19
CA GLY A 417 7.35 9.47 -8.88
C GLY A 417 6.75 8.52 -9.92
N ASP A 418 7.38 7.39 -10.23
CA ASP A 418 6.79 6.37 -11.10
C ASP A 418 5.68 5.59 -10.34
N ILE A 419 4.43 5.73 -10.80
CA ILE A 419 3.27 5.14 -10.13
C ILE A 419 3.35 3.60 -10.11
N VAL A 420 3.92 2.97 -11.14
CA VAL A 420 4.05 1.50 -11.21
C VAL A 420 5.09 1.02 -10.19
N ALA A 421 6.21 1.72 -10.05
CA ALA A 421 7.21 1.41 -9.02
C ALA A 421 6.61 1.51 -7.61
N VAL A 422 5.82 2.55 -7.33
CA VAL A 422 5.12 2.76 -6.06
C VAL A 422 4.12 1.63 -5.77
N LEU A 423 3.24 1.32 -6.73
CA LEU A 423 2.22 0.26 -6.58
C LEU A 423 2.86 -1.12 -6.37
N ASN A 424 3.89 -1.44 -7.16
CA ASN A 424 4.60 -2.72 -7.04
C ASN A 424 5.32 -2.86 -5.71
N TYR A 425 5.97 -1.79 -5.23
CA TYR A 425 6.64 -1.82 -3.93
C TYR A 425 5.63 -1.94 -2.77
N ALA A 426 4.51 -1.22 -2.80
CA ALA A 426 3.45 -1.36 -1.82
C ALA A 426 2.88 -2.79 -1.78
N ASN A 427 2.60 -3.39 -2.95
CA ASN A 427 2.16 -4.79 -3.03
C ASN A 427 3.24 -5.77 -2.52
N ALA A 428 4.52 -5.47 -2.75
CA ALA A 428 5.61 -6.29 -2.20
C ALA A 428 5.69 -6.20 -0.67
N LEU A 429 5.50 -5.00 -0.09
CA LEU A 429 5.44 -4.80 1.36
C LEU A 429 4.29 -5.59 1.98
N LEU A 430 3.10 -5.57 1.39
CA LEU A 430 1.95 -6.33 1.89
C LEU A 430 2.16 -7.85 1.74
N LYS A 431 2.61 -8.30 0.56
CA LYS A 431 2.73 -9.74 0.25
C LYS A 431 3.88 -10.40 1.00
N TYR A 432 5.08 -9.84 0.87
CA TYR A 432 6.33 -10.44 1.33
C TYR A 432 6.80 -9.85 2.65
N GLY A 433 6.67 -8.54 2.83
CA GLY A 433 7.08 -7.85 4.07
C GLY A 433 6.10 -7.99 5.23
N LYS A 434 4.83 -8.30 4.93
CA LYS A 434 3.71 -8.21 5.88
C LYS A 434 3.61 -6.84 6.56
N ASP A 435 4.05 -5.80 5.86
CA ASP A 435 4.15 -4.43 6.38
C ASP A 435 3.02 -3.55 5.80
N ALA A 436 1.90 -3.52 6.53
CA ALA A 436 0.74 -2.71 6.15
C ALA A 436 0.98 -1.21 6.33
N ASP A 437 1.73 -0.81 7.35
CA ASP A 437 2.03 0.60 7.62
C ASP A 437 2.95 1.19 6.55
N GLY A 438 4.04 0.48 6.21
CA GLY A 438 4.93 0.89 5.13
C GLY A 438 4.20 0.95 3.78
N ALA A 439 3.33 -0.02 3.49
CA ALA A 439 2.55 0.00 2.25
C ALA A 439 1.63 1.23 2.17
N LEU A 440 0.93 1.59 3.25
CA LEU A 440 0.09 2.79 3.29
C LEU A 440 0.91 4.07 3.11
N GLN A 441 2.09 4.17 3.72
CA GLN A 441 2.98 5.33 3.57
C GLN A 441 3.42 5.52 2.11
N VAL A 442 3.78 4.43 1.43
CA VAL A 442 4.19 4.45 0.02
C VAL A 442 3.01 4.81 -0.89
N LEU A 443 1.82 4.26 -0.65
CA LEU A 443 0.63 4.49 -1.46
C LEU A 443 0.10 5.93 -1.36
N GLU A 444 0.25 6.60 -0.22
CA GLU A 444 -0.22 7.97 -0.02
C GLU A 444 0.40 8.96 -1.04
N VAL A 445 1.63 8.70 -1.48
CA VAL A 445 2.34 9.52 -2.49
C VAL A 445 1.59 9.57 -3.82
N VAL A 446 0.82 8.53 -4.15
CA VAL A 446 0.05 8.40 -5.41
C VAL A 446 -1.44 8.19 -5.17
N ARG A 447 -1.96 8.69 -4.03
CA ARG A 447 -3.35 8.49 -3.57
C ARG A 447 -4.46 8.81 -4.58
N GLU A 448 -4.18 9.68 -5.55
CA GLU A 448 -5.14 10.08 -6.58
C GLU A 448 -5.32 8.99 -7.67
N ASP A 449 -4.36 8.07 -7.81
CA ASP A 449 -4.49 6.92 -8.72
C ASP A 449 -5.44 5.87 -8.12
N SER A 450 -6.52 5.52 -8.82
CA SER A 450 -7.52 4.58 -8.31
C SER A 450 -6.98 3.18 -8.01
N ARG A 451 -5.84 2.79 -8.58
CA ARG A 451 -5.23 1.46 -8.37
C ARG A 451 -4.69 1.29 -6.95
N VAL A 452 -4.52 2.37 -6.18
CA VAL A 452 -4.11 2.29 -4.77
C VAL A 452 -5.17 1.69 -3.87
N LEU A 453 -6.45 1.82 -4.22
CA LEU A 453 -7.57 1.55 -3.32
C LEU A 453 -7.61 0.09 -2.85
N PHE A 454 -7.32 -0.86 -3.75
CA PHE A 454 -7.35 -2.30 -3.42
C PHE A 454 -6.18 -2.71 -2.52
N PRO A 455 -4.91 -2.36 -2.81
CA PRO A 455 -3.81 -2.53 -1.85
C PRO A 455 -4.04 -1.83 -0.51
N MET A 456 -4.62 -0.62 -0.50
CA MET A 456 -4.97 0.06 0.76
C MET A 456 -6.02 -0.73 1.56
N ALA A 457 -7.04 -1.31 0.90
CA ALA A 457 -8.03 -2.14 1.57
C ALA A 457 -7.38 -3.36 2.24
N ILE A 458 -6.46 -4.05 1.55
CA ILE A 458 -5.66 -5.13 2.13
C ILE A 458 -4.90 -4.63 3.36
N ALA A 459 -4.22 -3.48 3.25
CA ALA A 459 -3.44 -2.93 4.36
C ALA A 459 -4.30 -2.62 5.60
N TYR A 460 -5.47 -2.02 5.42
CA TYR A 460 -6.38 -1.73 6.55
C TYR A 460 -6.96 -3.01 7.17
N ASP A 461 -7.28 -4.02 6.37
CA ASP A 461 -7.74 -5.30 6.89
C ASP A 461 -6.64 -6.02 7.69
N MET A 462 -5.39 -6.01 7.20
CA MET A 462 -4.23 -6.53 7.95
C MET A 462 -4.04 -5.84 9.30
N LYS A 463 -4.45 -4.58 9.43
CA LYS A 463 -4.42 -3.80 10.67
C LYS A 463 -5.65 -4.02 11.57
N GLY A 464 -6.62 -4.82 11.12
CA GLY A 464 -7.87 -5.08 11.82
C GLY A 464 -8.97 -4.03 11.60
N ASP A 465 -8.74 -3.02 10.76
CA ASP A 465 -9.73 -2.01 10.39
C ASP A 465 -10.56 -2.46 9.16
N TRP A 466 -11.32 -3.53 9.38
CA TRP A 466 -12.15 -4.17 8.35
C TRP A 466 -13.22 -3.21 7.79
N ARG A 467 -13.70 -2.25 8.60
CA ARG A 467 -14.69 -1.24 8.15
C ARG A 467 -14.08 -0.32 7.09
N LYS A 468 -12.85 0.13 7.32
CA LYS A 468 -12.15 0.97 6.35
C LYS A 468 -11.75 0.19 5.11
N ALA A 469 -11.32 -1.07 5.28
CA ALA A 469 -11.04 -1.98 4.18
C ALA A 469 -12.27 -2.16 3.27
N GLU A 470 -13.44 -2.40 3.87
CA GLU A 470 -14.70 -2.55 3.14
C GLU A 470 -15.04 -1.29 2.34
N LYS A 471 -14.99 -0.10 2.94
CA LYS A 471 -15.23 1.18 2.23
C LYS A 471 -14.30 1.38 1.04
N LEU A 472 -13.01 1.06 1.20
CA LEU A 472 -12.03 1.16 0.13
C LEU A 472 -12.30 0.17 -1.00
N LEU A 473 -12.78 -1.04 -0.70
CA LEU A 473 -13.23 -1.99 -1.72
C LEU A 473 -14.45 -1.49 -2.48
N GLU A 474 -15.39 -0.84 -1.79
CA GLU A 474 -16.55 -0.25 -2.45
C GLU A 474 -16.14 0.81 -3.45
N GLU A 475 -15.25 1.70 -3.03
CA GLU A 475 -14.71 2.73 -3.87
C GLU A 475 -13.89 2.14 -5.03
N ALA A 476 -13.05 1.14 -4.76
CA ALA A 476 -12.26 0.45 -5.78
C ALA A 476 -13.17 -0.17 -6.86
N ALA A 477 -14.26 -0.83 -6.45
CA ALA A 477 -15.23 -1.42 -7.36
C ALA A 477 -15.92 -0.34 -8.22
N ALA A 478 -16.33 0.76 -7.60
CA ALA A 478 -16.93 1.91 -8.29
C ALA A 478 -15.97 2.56 -9.30
N ARG A 479 -14.67 2.61 -8.99
CA ARG A 479 -13.61 3.10 -9.88
C ARG A 479 -13.10 2.06 -10.88
N GLY A 480 -13.73 0.89 -10.97
CA GLY A 480 -13.47 -0.07 -12.05
C GLY A 480 -12.55 -1.24 -11.70
N CYS A 481 -12.10 -1.40 -10.45
CA CYS A 481 -11.27 -2.53 -10.04
C CYS A 481 -12.04 -3.87 -10.17
N ASN A 482 -11.59 -4.75 -11.07
CA ASN A 482 -12.25 -6.02 -11.34
C ASN A 482 -12.27 -6.96 -10.14
N ARG A 483 -11.22 -6.95 -9.30
CA ARG A 483 -11.15 -7.77 -8.07
C ARG A 483 -12.17 -7.32 -7.03
N ALA A 484 -12.25 -6.01 -6.80
CA ALA A 484 -13.26 -5.46 -5.91
C ALA A 484 -14.68 -5.71 -6.41
N LYS A 485 -14.91 -5.63 -7.73
CA LYS A 485 -16.19 -6.01 -8.35
C LYS A 485 -16.52 -7.50 -8.16
N ALA A 486 -15.54 -8.40 -8.34
CA ALA A 486 -15.73 -9.83 -8.14
C ALA A 486 -16.09 -10.14 -6.67
N PHE A 487 -15.38 -9.54 -5.71
CA PHE A 487 -15.70 -9.66 -4.30
C PHE A 487 -17.12 -9.16 -3.99
N LYS A 488 -17.54 -8.03 -4.58
CA LYS A 488 -18.91 -7.52 -4.43
C LYS A 488 -19.95 -8.38 -5.11
N ALA A 489 -19.66 -9.01 -6.25
CA ALA A 489 -20.62 -9.85 -6.96
C ALA A 489 -21.01 -11.09 -6.15
N ILE A 490 -20.09 -11.64 -5.33
CA ILE A 490 -20.37 -12.71 -4.37
C ILE A 490 -21.43 -12.28 -3.35
N ARG A 491 -21.53 -10.97 -3.04
CA ARG A 491 -22.60 -10.45 -2.15
C ARG A 491 -23.96 -10.25 -2.82
N VAL A 492 -24.03 -10.23 -4.16
CA VAL A 492 -25.25 -9.85 -4.90
C VAL A 492 -25.90 -11.03 -5.61
N ASN A 493 -25.15 -12.11 -5.89
CA ASN A 493 -25.62 -13.24 -6.70
C ASN A 493 -25.73 -14.57 -5.93
N GLU A 494 -25.52 -14.57 -4.62
CA GLU A 494 -25.79 -15.68 -3.71
C GLU A 494 -26.80 -15.22 -2.66
#